data_AF-A0A937G3Y0-F1
#
_entry.id   AF-A0A937G3Y0-F1
#
_cell.length_a   1.000
_cell.length_b   1.000
_cell.length_c   1.000
_cell.angle_alpha   90.00
_cell.angle_beta   90.00
_cell.angle_gamma   90.00
#
_symmetry.space_group_name_H-M   'P 1'
#
loop_
_entity.id
_entity.type
_entity.pdbx_description
1 polymer ?
#
loop_
_entity_poly.entity_id
_entity_poly.type
_entity_poly.pdbx_seq_one_letter_code
_entity_poly.pdbx_strand_id
1 'polypeptide(L)' 'FPHGYIRTPLGGFFNHSKKPNCEAIYDGDFIKIKTLININSGDEITVDYTKHDWIKID' A
#
# COMPACT_ATOMS: atom_id res chain seq x y z
N PHE A 1 -10.50 -1.92 19.17
CA PHE A 1 -10.27 -2.90 18.09
C PHE A 1 -10.14 -4.30 18.70
N PRO A 2 -11.16 -5.17 18.60
CA PRO A 2 -11.23 -6.46 19.31
C PRO A 2 -10.08 -7.42 19.01
N HIS A 3 -9.39 -7.23 17.88
CA HIS A 3 -8.27 -8.06 17.45
C HIS A 3 -6.93 -7.31 17.42
N GLY A 4 -6.86 -6.07 17.92
CA GLY A 4 -5.64 -5.26 17.87
C GLY A 4 -5.30 -4.65 16.51
N TYR A 5 -6.16 -4.81 15.49
CA TYR A 5 -5.95 -4.29 14.14
C TYR A 5 -7.05 -3.31 13.72
N ILE A 6 -6.66 -2.33 12.91
CA ILE A 6 -7.55 -1.36 12.27
C ILE A 6 -7.58 -1.67 10.78
N ARG A 7 -8.78 -1.86 10.22
CA ARG A 7 -8.96 -1.88 8.76
C ARG A 7 -8.92 -0.45 8.26
N THR A 8 -7.88 -0.12 7.52
CA THR A 8 -7.78 1.14 6.79
C THR A 8 -8.48 1.00 5.43
N PRO A 9 -9.08 2.05 4.87
CA PRO A 9 -9.70 2.02 3.55
C PRO A 9 -8.66 2.05 2.40
N LEU A 10 -7.45 1.52 2.60
CA LEU A 10 -6.33 1.60 1.63
C LEU A 10 -6.65 0.98 0.27
N GLY A 11 -7.47 -0.09 0.26
CA GLY A 11 -7.94 -0.71 -1.00
C GLY A 11 -8.81 0.21 -1.86
N GLY A 12 -9.27 1.36 -1.35
CA GLY A 12 -9.91 2.40 -2.15
C GLY A 12 -8.94 3.33 -2.87
N PHE A 13 -7.63 3.26 -2.55
CA PHE A 13 -6.61 4.16 -3.10
C PHE A 13 -5.60 3.43 -4.00
N PHE A 14 -5.12 2.26 -3.58
CA PHE A 14 -4.13 1.48 -4.32
C PHE A 14 -4.27 -0.01 -4.01
N ASN A 15 -3.97 -0.87 -4.99
CA ASN A 15 -4.15 -2.32 -4.89
C ASN A 15 -2.83 -3.07 -4.62
N HIS A 16 -2.94 -4.37 -4.38
CA HIS A 16 -1.80 -5.25 -4.15
C HIS A 16 -1.20 -5.79 -5.47
N SER A 17 0.12 -5.79 -5.59
CA SER A 17 0.86 -6.56 -6.60
C SER A 17 2.21 -7.03 -6.04
N LYS A 18 2.63 -8.24 -6.40
CA LYS A 18 4.00 -8.76 -6.12
C LYS A 18 5.08 -8.11 -7.00
N LYS A 19 4.67 -7.45 -8.10
CA LYS A 19 5.52 -6.63 -8.97
C LYS A 19 4.92 -5.22 -9.03
N PRO A 20 5.02 -4.45 -7.94
CA PRO A 20 4.36 -3.16 -7.84
C PRO A 20 5.07 -2.09 -8.66
N ASN A 21 4.34 -1.03 -9.04
CA ASN A 21 4.92 0.18 -9.62
C ASN A 21 5.17 1.28 -8.57
N CYS A 22 4.67 1.09 -7.36
CA CYS A 22 4.84 2.00 -6.23
C CYS A 22 5.29 1.27 -4.96
N GLU A 23 5.89 2.01 -4.04
CA GLU A 23 6.10 1.62 -2.65
C GLU A 23 5.32 2.55 -1.72
N ALA A 24 4.79 2.00 -0.62
CA ALA A 24 4.22 2.79 0.45
C ALA A 24 5.28 3.07 1.51
N ILE A 25 5.48 4.34 1.85
CA ILE A 25 6.45 4.79 2.86
C ILE A 25 5.71 5.44 4.02
N TYR A 26 6.19 5.20 5.24
CA TYR A 26 5.66 5.81 6.45
C TYR A 26 6.41 7.10 6.74
N ASP A 27 5.67 8.19 6.91
CA ASP A 27 6.22 9.49 7.30
C ASP A 27 5.35 10.08 8.42
N GLY A 28 5.77 9.81 9.66
CA GLY A 28 4.97 10.07 10.85
C GLY A 28 3.64 9.32 10.80
N ASP A 29 2.54 10.06 10.92
CA ASP A 29 1.18 9.51 10.87
C ASP A 29 0.66 9.28 9.44
N PHE A 30 1.48 9.57 8.42
CA PHE A 30 1.08 9.51 7.02
C PHE A 30 1.68 8.31 6.30
N ILE A 31 0.87 7.79 5.39
CA ILE A 31 1.29 6.81 4.38
C ILE A 31 1.43 7.57 3.07
N LYS A 32 2.65 7.63 2.54
CA LYS A 32 2.93 8.26 1.24
C LYS A 32 3.18 7.18 0.20
N ILE A 33 2.80 7.46 -1.03
CA ILE A 33 3.09 6.61 -2.19
C ILE A 33 4.26 7.20 -2.95
N LYS A 34 5.27 6.37 -3.21
CA LYS A 34 6.45 6.73 -4.00
C LYS A 34 6.53 5.81 -5.20
N THR A 35 6.70 6.38 -6.39
CA THR A 35 6.82 5.64 -7.64
C THR A 35 8.18 4.95 -7.73
N LEU A 36 8.20 3.67 -8.11
CA LEU A 36 9.41 2.88 -8.38
C LEU A 36 9.80 2.93 -9.86
N ILE A 37 8.82 3.17 -10.73
CA ILE A 37 8.96 3.29 -12.18
C ILE A 37 8.10 4.45 -12.67
N ASN A 38 8.29 4.87 -13.93
CA ASN A 38 7.39 5.84 -14.56
C ASN A 38 5.98 5.26 -14.66
N ILE A 39 4.98 6.06 -14.28
CA ILE A 39 3.56 5.73 -14.35
C ILE A 39 2.92 6.61 -15.42
N ASN A 40 2.23 6.00 -16.36
CA ASN A 40 1.51 6.69 -17.40
C ASN A 40 0.07 6.97 -16.96
N SER A 41 -0.59 7.89 -17.66
CA SER A 41 -2.00 8.16 -17.43
C SER A 41 -2.83 6.89 -17.66
N GLY A 42 -3.61 6.50 -16.65
CA GLY A 42 -4.46 5.30 -16.69
C GLY A 42 -3.81 4.03 -16.14
N ASP A 43 -2.51 4.05 -15.83
CA ASP A 43 -1.86 2.93 -15.15
C ASP A 43 -2.39 2.80 -13.71
N GLU A 44 -2.71 1.57 -13.30
CA GLU A 44 -3.16 1.28 -11.94
C GLU A 44 -2.01 1.43 -10.94
N ILE A 45 -2.24 2.12 -9.82
CA ILE A 45 -1.26 2.22 -8.74
C ILE A 45 -1.32 0.95 -7.88
N THR A 46 -0.19 0.24 -7.82
CA THR A 46 -0.07 -0.99 -7.03
C THR A 46 1.13 -0.95 -6.10
N VAL A 47 0.97 -1.51 -4.90
CA VAL A 47 2.05 -1.69 -3.92
C VAL A 47 2.09 -3.13 -3.42
N ASP A 48 3.24 -3.55 -2.88
CA ASP A 48 3.35 -4.86 -2.28
C ASP A 48 2.93 -4.85 -0.81
N TYR A 49 1.63 -5.11 -0.58
CA TYR A 49 1.03 -5.24 0.74
C TYR A 49 1.84 -6.11 1.71
N THR A 50 2.48 -7.20 1.26
CA THR A 50 3.17 -8.12 2.18
C THR A 50 4.45 -7.54 2.77
N LYS A 51 4.91 -6.40 2.28
CA LYS A 51 6.09 -5.68 2.81
C LYS A 51 5.75 -4.70 3.94
N HIS A 52 4.51 -4.70 4.41
CA HIS A 52 4.00 -3.69 5.33
C HIS A 52 3.31 -4.31 6.54
N ASP A 53 3.57 -3.77 7.72
CA ASP A 53 3.11 -4.29 9.01
C ASP A 53 1.58 -4.18 9.22
N TRP A 54 0.87 -3.43 8.36
CA TRP A 54 -0.59 -3.36 8.40
C TRP A 54 -1.29 -4.59 7.81
N ILE A 55 -0.55 -5.55 7.23
CA ILE A 55 -1.10 -6.82 6.75
C ILE A 55 -0.88 -7.90 7.78
N LYS A 56 -1.98 -8.57 8.16
CA LYS A 56 -1.89 -9.85 8.87
C LYS A 56 -1.54 -10.95 7.88
N ILE A 57 -0.39 -11.58 8.07
CA ILE A 57 -0.04 -12.84 7.40
C ILE A 57 -0.47 -13.94 8.38
N ASP A 58 -1.51 -14.70 8.02
CA ASP A 58 -1.92 -15.90 8.75
C ASP A 58 -0.98 -17.09 8.44
#